data_AF-A0A7V9LU74-F1
#
_entry.id   AF-A0A7V9LU74-F1
#
_cell.length_a   1.000
_cell.length_b   1.000
_cell.length_c   1.000
_cell.angle_alpha   90.00
_cell.angle_beta   90.00
_cell.angle_gamma   90.00
#
_symmetry.space_group_name_H-M   'P 1'
#
loop_
_entity.id
_entity.type
_entity.pdbx_description
1 polymer ?
#
loop_
_entity_poly.entity_id
_entity_poly.type
_entity_poly.pdbx_seq_one_letter_code
_entity_poly.pdbx_strand_id
1 'polypeptide(L)'
;MRAATTEVGDARRRVEQLLTELPRDGEEQLSFTQPWELRAFAVAVAAHENGLYDWSEFQLALIGAIREWQDSAGRRVEPWRYYDRWLEALESVLSGTGVLDGGELNYRKHAILTTPRDTDHHHARRDPVAVDPAR
;
A
#
# COMPACT_ATOMS: atom_id res chain seq x y z
N MET A 1 -16.36 21.27 -1.41
CA MET A 1 -15.25 20.57 -0.71
C MET A 1 -15.71 19.35 0.12
N ARG A 2 -16.82 18.66 -0.22
CA ARG A 2 -17.34 17.47 0.50
C ARG A 2 -17.25 16.15 -0.31
N ALA A 3 -17.00 16.23 -1.63
CA ALA A 3 -16.95 15.06 -2.52
C ALA A 3 -15.64 14.26 -2.34
N ALA A 4 -14.48 14.92 -2.29
CA ALA A 4 -13.17 14.27 -2.16
C ALA A 4 -13.00 13.43 -0.88
N THR A 5 -13.60 13.83 0.24
CA THR A 5 -13.54 13.05 1.50
C THR A 5 -14.33 11.76 1.40
N THR A 6 -15.40 11.76 0.60
CA THR A 6 -16.23 10.58 0.35
C THR A 6 -15.47 9.60 -0.55
N GLU A 7 -14.81 10.10 -1.61
CA GLU A 7 -13.99 9.28 -2.51
C GLU A 7 -12.82 8.58 -1.79
N VAL A 8 -12.08 9.31 -0.94
CA VAL A 8 -10.98 8.72 -0.14
C VAL A 8 -11.51 7.71 0.88
N GLY A 9 -12.65 8.00 1.51
CA GLY A 9 -13.30 7.09 2.44
C GLY A 9 -13.78 5.80 1.77
N ASP A 10 -14.26 5.88 0.54
CA ASP A 10 -14.73 4.75 -0.25
C ASP A 10 -13.56 3.91 -0.77
N ALA A 11 -12.50 4.56 -1.23
CA ALA A 11 -11.25 3.89 -1.61
C ALA A 11 -10.67 3.08 -0.44
N ARG A 12 -10.66 3.65 0.79
CA ARG A 12 -10.22 2.93 1.98
C ARG A 12 -11.02 1.65 2.24
N ARG A 13 -12.35 1.72 2.16
CA ARG A 13 -13.22 0.56 2.40
C ARG A 13 -13.02 -0.55 1.38
N ARG A 14 -12.75 -0.21 0.12
CA ARG A 14 -12.44 -1.20 -0.93
C ARG A 14 -11.12 -1.91 -0.66
N VAL A 15 -10.08 -1.19 -0.25
CA VAL A 15 -8.81 -1.81 0.18
C VAL A 15 -9.05 -2.74 1.37
N GLU A 16 -9.82 -2.32 2.38
CA GLU A 16 -10.17 -3.16 3.53
C GLU A 16 -10.95 -4.42 3.13
N GLN A 17 -11.82 -4.34 2.13
CA GLN A 17 -12.55 -5.48 1.58
C GLN A 17 -11.61 -6.46 0.88
N LEU A 18 -10.73 -5.98 0.00
CA LEU A 18 -9.72 -6.82 -0.68
C LEU A 18 -8.83 -7.55 0.32
N LEU A 19 -8.41 -6.86 1.39
CA LEU A 19 -7.65 -7.47 2.49
C LEU A 19 -8.41 -8.59 3.21
N THR A 20 -9.74 -8.49 3.26
CA THR A 20 -10.61 -9.47 3.91
C THR A 20 -10.86 -10.70 3.01
N GLU A 21 -10.93 -10.49 1.69
CA GLU A 21 -11.23 -11.52 0.68
C GLU A 21 -9.99 -12.33 0.26
N LEU A 22 -8.78 -11.84 0.54
CA LEU A 22 -7.54 -12.55 0.25
C LEU A 22 -7.44 -13.89 1.00
N PRO A 23 -7.12 -15.01 0.32
CA PRO A 23 -6.96 -16.32 0.96
C PRO A 23 -5.94 -16.24 2.09
N ARG A 24 -6.37 -16.59 3.30
CA ARG A 24 -5.52 -16.51 4.50
C ARG A 24 -4.61 -17.72 4.67
N ASP A 25 -5.01 -18.87 4.13
CA ASP A 25 -4.33 -20.15 4.31
C ASP A 25 -4.28 -20.92 2.98
N GLY A 26 -3.10 -20.96 2.36
CA GLY A 26 -2.79 -21.74 1.16
C GLY A 26 -1.28 -21.88 1.00
N GLU A 27 -0.80 -23.11 0.78
CA GLU A 27 0.63 -23.47 0.81
C GLU A 27 1.45 -22.94 -0.39
N GLU A 28 0.80 -22.39 -1.42
CA GLU A 28 1.46 -21.57 -2.45
C GLU A 28 1.56 -20.13 -1.96
N GLN A 29 2.60 -19.91 -1.18
CA GLN A 29 2.78 -18.78 -0.28
C GLN A 29 2.82 -17.43 -1.02
N LEU A 30 1.73 -16.67 -0.95
CA LEU A 30 1.79 -15.21 -0.99
C LEU A 30 2.54 -14.76 0.28
N SER A 31 3.87 -14.88 0.27
CA SER A 31 4.75 -14.65 1.43
C SER A 31 4.83 -13.17 1.80
N PHE A 32 3.74 -12.62 2.31
CA PHE A 32 3.75 -11.35 3.01
C PHE A 32 4.43 -11.56 4.37
N THR A 33 5.65 -11.06 4.50
CA THR A 33 6.46 -11.12 5.71
C THR A 33 6.08 -10.00 6.68
N GLN A 34 5.47 -8.93 6.19
CA GLN A 34 5.05 -7.79 7.02
C GLN A 34 3.62 -7.33 6.69
N PRO A 35 2.85 -6.83 7.68
CA PRO A 35 1.47 -6.38 7.46
C PRO A 35 1.31 -5.27 6.42
N TRP A 36 2.36 -4.46 6.19
CA TRP A 36 2.32 -3.39 5.20
C TRP A 36 2.42 -3.90 3.76
N GLU A 37 3.02 -5.07 3.54
CA GLU A 37 3.22 -5.65 2.20
C GLU A 37 1.87 -6.06 1.59
N LEU A 38 1.02 -6.69 2.41
CA LEU A 38 -0.35 -7.02 2.05
C LEU A 38 -1.17 -5.76 1.72
N ARG A 39 -0.98 -4.67 2.48
CA ARG A 39 -1.67 -3.40 2.22
C ARG A 39 -1.19 -2.77 0.91
N ALA A 40 0.11 -2.78 0.64
CA ALA A 40 0.65 -2.25 -0.60
C ALA A 40 0.13 -3.02 -1.83
N PHE A 41 0.03 -4.34 -1.72
CA PHE A 41 -0.61 -5.18 -2.73
C PHE A 41 -2.09 -4.81 -2.95
N ALA A 42 -2.87 -4.72 -1.87
CA ALA A 42 -4.29 -4.37 -1.97
C ALA A 42 -4.53 -2.97 -2.56
N VAL A 43 -3.67 -1.99 -2.24
CA VAL A 43 -3.73 -0.65 -2.86
C VAL A 43 -3.44 -0.72 -4.36
N ALA A 44 -2.44 -1.51 -4.78
CA ALA A 44 -2.13 -1.70 -6.20
C ALA A 44 -3.32 -2.32 -6.96
N VAL A 45 -3.92 -3.38 -6.41
CA VAL A 45 -5.11 -4.02 -7.01
C VAL A 45 -6.26 -3.03 -7.11
N ALA A 46 -6.61 -2.35 -6.00
CA ALA A 46 -7.68 -1.38 -5.99
C ALA A 46 -7.46 -0.23 -7.00
N ALA A 47 -6.24 0.28 -7.11
CA ALA A 47 -5.91 1.34 -8.06
C ALA A 47 -6.10 0.90 -9.51
N HIS A 48 -5.66 -0.32 -9.84
CA HIS A 48 -5.88 -0.92 -11.16
C HIS A 48 -7.36 -1.14 -11.46
N GLU A 49 -8.13 -1.72 -10.53
CA GLU A 49 -9.57 -1.95 -10.70
C GLU A 49 -10.37 -0.65 -10.88
N ASN A 50 -9.87 0.47 -10.33
CA ASN A 50 -10.46 1.80 -10.54
C ASN A 50 -9.97 2.49 -11.83
N GLY A 51 -9.21 1.79 -12.67
CA GLY A 51 -8.73 2.30 -13.95
C GLY A 51 -7.71 3.42 -13.81
N LEU A 52 -7.03 3.55 -12.66
CA LEU A 52 -6.00 4.56 -12.49
C LEU A 52 -4.79 4.26 -13.38
N TYR A 53 -4.50 2.98 -13.61
CA TYR A 53 -3.44 2.53 -14.52
C TYR A 53 -3.76 1.12 -15.03
N ASP A 54 -3.12 0.73 -16.14
CA ASP A 54 -3.15 -0.63 -16.65
C ASP A 54 -2.15 -1.52 -15.90
N TRP A 55 -2.53 -2.78 -15.65
CA TRP A 55 -1.68 -3.71 -14.93
C TRP A 55 -0.29 -3.90 -15.57
N SER A 56 -0.22 -3.82 -16.91
CA SER A 56 1.03 -3.88 -17.67
C SER A 56 1.98 -2.72 -17.36
N GLU A 57 1.47 -1.51 -17.10
CA GLU A 57 2.27 -0.34 -16.72
C GLU A 57 2.94 -0.58 -15.37
N PHE A 58 2.19 -1.14 -14.42
CA PHE A 58 2.73 -1.55 -13.13
C PHE A 58 3.79 -2.65 -13.25
N GLN A 59 3.55 -3.69 -14.06
CA GLN A 59 4.54 -4.75 -14.29
C GLN A 59 5.84 -4.20 -14.89
N LEU A 60 5.75 -3.27 -15.84
CA LEU A 60 6.91 -2.62 -16.45
C LEU A 60 7.68 -1.78 -15.43
N ALA A 61 6.98 -0.99 -14.61
CA ALA A 61 7.59 -0.20 -13.53
C ALA A 61 8.30 -1.10 -12.51
N LEU A 62 7.71 -2.25 -12.15
CA LEU A 62 8.31 -3.21 -11.23
C LEU A 62 9.58 -3.84 -11.81
N ILE A 63 9.56 -4.23 -13.08
CA ILE A 63 10.76 -4.73 -13.77
C ILE A 63 11.87 -3.67 -13.76
N GLY A 64 11.51 -2.40 -14.01
CA GLY A 64 12.43 -1.27 -13.92
C GLY A 64 13.07 -1.15 -12.53
N ALA A 65 12.26 -1.08 -11.47
CA ALA A 65 12.73 -0.96 -10.09
C ALA A 65 13.63 -2.13 -9.65
N ILE A 66 13.31 -3.36 -10.09
CA ILE A 66 14.14 -4.54 -9.83
C ILE A 66 15.50 -4.42 -10.53
N ARG A 67 15.52 -4.02 -11.81
CA ARG A 67 16.76 -3.83 -12.58
C ARG A 67 17.65 -2.74 -11.98
N GLU A 68 17.08 -1.58 -11.67
CA GLU A 68 17.81 -0.48 -11.04
C GLU A 68 18.46 -0.89 -9.72
N TRP A 69 17.75 -1.68 -8.90
CA TRP A 69 18.32 -2.23 -7.69
C TRP A 69 19.47 -3.18 -7.99
N GLN A 70 19.30 -4.12 -8.91
CA GLN A 70 20.31 -5.11 -9.30
C GLN A 70 21.58 -4.43 -9.84
N ASP A 71 21.44 -3.41 -10.68
CA ASP A 71 22.55 -2.65 -11.24
C ASP A 71 23.29 -1.84 -10.16
N SER A 72 22.58 -1.43 -9.11
CA SER A 72 23.17 -0.75 -7.95
C SER A 72 23.74 -1.69 -6.88
N ALA A 73 23.43 -2.99 -6.95
CA ALA A 73 23.68 -3.98 -5.89
C ALA A 73 25.17 -4.25 -5.63
N GLY A 74 26.04 -4.04 -6.62
CA GLY A 74 27.50 -4.13 -6.44
C GLY A 74 28.07 -3.19 -5.37
N ARG A 75 27.27 -2.24 -4.85
CA ARG A 75 27.62 -1.30 -3.78
C ARG A 75 26.85 -1.52 -2.47
N ARG A 76 25.96 -2.53 -2.37
CA ARG A 76 25.04 -2.69 -1.23
C ARG A 76 25.33 -3.96 -0.42
N VAL A 77 25.21 -3.85 0.90
CA VAL A 77 25.26 -4.98 1.86
C VAL A 77 23.84 -5.42 2.27
N GLU A 78 22.82 -4.69 1.84
CA GLU A 78 21.43 -4.86 2.26
C GLU A 78 20.78 -6.10 1.60
N PRO A 79 19.97 -6.86 2.35
CA PRO A 79 19.24 -8.00 1.79
C PRO A 79 18.18 -7.55 0.77
N TRP A 80 17.89 -8.42 -0.20
CA TRP A 80 16.83 -8.19 -1.18
C TRP A 80 15.45 -8.07 -0.51
N ARG A 81 14.69 -7.02 -0.85
CA ARG A 81 13.34 -6.77 -0.34
C ARG A 81 12.38 -6.54 -1.50
N TYR A 82 11.68 -7.60 -1.89
CA TYR A 82 10.77 -7.61 -3.05
C TYR A 82 9.68 -6.54 -2.93
N TYR A 83 8.97 -6.49 -1.79
CA TYR A 83 7.88 -5.54 -1.60
C TYR A 83 8.33 -4.08 -1.49
N ASP A 84 9.61 -3.81 -1.23
CA ASP A 84 10.13 -2.45 -1.35
C ASP A 84 10.16 -2.02 -2.83
N ARG A 85 10.59 -2.91 -3.74
CA ARG A 85 10.57 -2.63 -5.19
C ARG A 85 9.15 -2.52 -5.71
N TRP A 86 8.24 -3.33 -5.16
CA TRP A 86 6.80 -3.25 -5.43
C TRP A 86 6.24 -1.88 -5.05
N LEU A 87 6.58 -1.37 -3.86
CA LEU A 87 6.14 -0.06 -3.40
C LEU A 87 6.70 1.08 -4.26
N GLU A 88 7.99 1.01 -4.64
CA GLU A 88 8.61 1.98 -5.55
C GLU A 88 7.91 2.01 -6.92
N ALA A 89 7.60 0.84 -7.49
CA ALA A 89 6.86 0.75 -8.74
C ALA A 89 5.45 1.33 -8.62
N LEU A 90 4.75 1.06 -7.52
CA LEU A 90 3.41 1.58 -7.26
C LEU A 90 3.42 3.11 -7.14
N GLU A 91 4.38 3.67 -6.40
CA GLU A 91 4.56 5.12 -6.27
C GLU A 91 4.85 5.77 -7.63
N SER A 92 5.70 5.14 -8.44
CA SER A 92 6.04 5.63 -9.78
C SER A 92 4.80 5.71 -10.69
N VAL A 93 4.03 4.62 -10.78
CA VAL A 93 2.85 4.58 -11.65
C VAL A 93 1.79 5.56 -11.16
N LEU A 94 1.47 5.58 -9.86
CA LEU A 94 0.49 6.52 -9.31
C LEU A 94 0.90 7.99 -9.45
N SER A 95 2.20 8.28 -9.47
CA SER A 95 2.69 9.63 -9.76
C SER A 95 2.51 9.98 -11.24
N GLY A 96 2.72 9.02 -12.14
CA GLY A 96 2.49 9.17 -13.58
C GLY A 96 1.04 9.49 -13.95
N THR A 97 0.07 9.07 -13.13
CA THR A 97 -1.36 9.35 -13.33
C THR A 97 -1.79 10.72 -12.78
N GLY A 98 -0.90 11.40 -12.05
CA GLY A 98 -1.19 12.70 -11.40
C GLY A 98 -2.03 12.60 -10.13
N VAL A 99 -2.41 11.40 -9.69
CA VAL A 99 -3.17 11.18 -8.44
C VAL A 99 -2.27 11.30 -7.22
N LEU A 100 -0.96 11.01 -7.38
CA LEU A 100 0.04 11.09 -6.33
C LEU A 100 1.06 12.18 -6.65
N ASP A 101 1.15 13.20 -5.80
CA ASP A 101 2.25 14.15 -5.85
C ASP A 101 3.43 13.63 -5.03
N GLY A 102 4.59 13.47 -5.67
CA GLY A 102 5.78 12.93 -5.01
C GLY A 102 6.32 13.83 -3.89
N GLY A 103 6.16 15.14 -4.02
CA GLY A 103 6.55 16.11 -2.99
C GLY A 103 5.70 15.99 -1.73
N GLU A 104 4.38 15.95 -1.89
CA GLU A 104 3.41 15.76 -0.81
C GLU A 104 3.56 14.38 -0.15
N LEU A 105 3.80 13.33 -0.94
CA LEU A 105 4.08 12.00 -0.39
C LEU A 105 5.33 12.02 0.49
N ASN A 106 6.41 12.62 0.00
CA ASN A 106 7.66 12.71 0.77
C ASN A 106 7.49 13.57 2.02
N TYR A 107 6.76 14.69 1.92
CA TYR A 107 6.41 15.53 3.06
C TYR A 107 5.66 14.72 4.14
N ARG A 108 4.62 13.96 3.75
CA ARG A 108 3.86 13.12 4.69
C ARG A 108 4.71 12.00 5.29
N LYS A 109 5.54 11.33 4.50
CA LYS A 109 6.50 10.33 4.98
C LYS A 109 7.41 10.94 6.06
N HIS A 110 8.00 12.10 5.78
CA HIS A 110 8.83 12.82 6.74
C HIS A 110 8.07 13.20 8.01
N ALA A 111 6.86 13.76 7.89
CA ALA A 111 6.04 14.12 9.04
C ALA A 111 5.73 12.91 9.94
N ILE A 112 5.43 11.75 9.35
CA ILE A 112 5.19 10.50 10.10
C ILE A 112 6.47 10.04 10.81
N LEU A 113 7.62 10.07 10.13
CA LEU A 113 8.89 9.61 10.69
C LEU A 113 9.45 10.52 11.79
N THR A 114 9.14 11.82 11.74
CA THR A 114 9.58 12.82 12.74
C THR A 114 8.57 13.00 13.87
N THR A 115 7.34 12.52 13.72
CA THR A 115 6.38 12.44 14.83
C THR A 115 6.90 11.39 15.82
N PRO A 116 7.15 11.76 17.09
CA PRO A 116 7.48 10.79 18.12
C PRO A 116 6.42 9.68 18.10
N ARG A 117 6.83 8.41 18.20
CA ARG A 117 5.88 7.31 18.33
C ARG A 117 5.10 7.54 19.62
N ASP A 118 3.96 8.22 19.55
CA ASP A 118 3.09 8.32 20.69
C ASP A 118 2.60 6.91 20.99
N THR A 119 2.58 6.57 22.26
CA THR A 119 2.37 5.22 22.77
C THR A 119 0.93 4.73 22.50
N ASP A 120 0.08 5.56 21.89
CA ASP A 120 -1.37 5.41 21.80
C ASP A 120 -1.95 5.12 20.38
N HIS A 121 -1.13 5.00 19.32
CA HIS A 121 -1.69 4.94 17.94
C HIS A 121 -2.34 3.61 17.51
N HIS A 122 -2.19 2.54 18.29
CA HIS A 122 -2.77 1.22 17.97
C HIS A 122 -3.26 0.50 19.23
N HIS A 123 -4.18 1.11 19.99
CA HIS A 123 -4.95 0.31 20.94
C HIS A 123 -5.98 -0.54 20.21
N ALA A 124 -5.69 -1.84 20.09
CA ALA A 124 -6.65 -2.82 19.62
C ALA A 124 -7.83 -2.88 20.61
N ARG A 125 -8.96 -2.28 20.25
CA ARG A 125 -10.20 -2.44 21.00
C ARG A 125 -10.75 -3.84 20.70
N ARG A 126 -10.61 -4.75 21.66
CA ARG A 126 -11.03 -6.17 21.53
C ARG A 126 -12.45 -6.43 22.02
N ASP A 127 -13.13 -5.42 22.55
CA ASP A 127 -14.53 -5.56 22.92
C ASP A 127 -15.35 -5.77 21.65
N PRO A 128 -16.13 -6.86 21.55
CA PRO A 128 -17.03 -7.06 20.42
C PRO A 128 -18.01 -5.89 20.37
N VAL A 129 -18.07 -5.20 19.22
CA VAL A 129 -19.09 -4.20 18.96
C VAL A 129 -20.41 -4.96 18.77
N ALA A 130 -21.16 -5.11 19.85
CA ALA A 130 -22.56 -5.54 19.76
C ALA A 130 -23.33 -4.43 19.05
N VAL A 131 -23.63 -4.64 17.77
CA VAL A 131 -24.64 -3.85 17.06
C VAL A 131 -25.98 -4.36 17.55
N ASP A 132 -26.70 -3.55 18.32
CA ASP A 132 -28.09 -3.85 18.68
C ASP A 132 -28.93 -3.83 17.39
N PRO A 133 -29.56 -4.94 16.99
CA PRO A 133 -30.36 -5.00 15.77
C PRO A 133 -31.71 -4.26 15.87
N ALA A 134 -31.97 -3.53 16.96
CA ALA A 134 -33.20 -2.74 17.12
C ALA A 134 -32.92 -1.27 17.48
N ARG A 135 -32.33 -0.49 16.56
CA ARG A 135 -32.49 0.97 16.56
C ARG A 135 -32.37 1.60 15.18
#